data_AF-W4KEH2-F1
#
_entry.id   AF-W4KEH2-F1
#
_cell.length_a   1.000
_cell.length_b   1.000
_cell.length_c   1.000
_cell.angle_alpha   90.00
_cell.angle_beta   90.00
_cell.angle_gamma   90.00
#
_symmetry.space_group_name_H-M   'P 1'
#
loop_
_entity.id
_entity.type
_entity.pdbx_description
1 polymer ?
#
loop_
_entity_poly.entity_id
_entity_poly.type
_entity_poly.pdbx_seq_one_letter_code
_entity_poly.pdbx_strand_id
1 'polypeptide(L)'
;MWTMQTRWPEQRPLMIQLHPDEPDEFTWWPTDLTPDTPLDITASIRAGENRLRIVQLDGMSDCVFVLHAGYPDEQQIKAVADHRRRDVEWNQMVVRMSLRSGTIVFPNAL
;
A
#
# COMPACT_ATOMS: atom_id res chain seq x y z
N MET A 1 22.92 -4.91 4.51
CA MET A 1 22.72 -3.75 3.62
C MET A 1 21.50 -2.97 4.13
N TRP A 2 21.50 -2.53 5.39
CA TRP A 2 20.29 -2.14 6.14
C TRP A 2 20.45 -0.87 7.00
N THR A 3 21.55 -0.16 6.81
CA THR A 3 21.92 1.06 7.55
C THR A 3 22.15 2.23 6.60
N MET A 4 21.46 2.24 5.47
CA MET A 4 21.44 3.41 4.60
C MET A 4 20.61 4.46 5.32
N GLN A 5 21.24 5.58 5.70
CA GLN A 5 20.50 6.74 6.16
C GLN A 5 19.62 7.18 5.00
N THR A 6 18.31 6.99 5.14
CA THR A 6 17.34 7.63 4.26
C THR A 6 17.49 9.13 4.45
N ARG A 7 17.50 9.89 3.37
CA ARG A 7 17.41 11.34 3.43
C ARG A 7 16.52 11.80 2.29
N TRP A 8 15.48 12.54 2.62
CA TRP A 8 14.65 13.21 1.62
C TRP A 8 15.30 14.55 1.21
N PRO A 9 15.13 15.00 -0.05
CA PRO A 9 15.70 16.27 -0.51
C PRO A 9 15.13 17.46 0.27
N GLU A 10 16.02 18.36 0.74
CA GLU A 10 15.69 19.43 1.70
C GLU A 10 14.66 20.44 1.17
N GLN A 11 14.66 20.70 -0.14
CA GLN A 11 13.79 21.69 -0.77
C GLN A 11 12.45 21.13 -1.27
N ARG A 12 12.16 19.85 -0.96
CA ARG A 12 10.81 19.26 -1.05
C ARG A 12 10.03 19.36 -2.39
N PRO A 13 10.62 19.34 -3.59
CA PRO A 13 9.84 19.23 -4.81
C PRO A 13 9.56 17.76 -5.16
N LEU A 14 9.16 16.94 -4.19
CA LEU A 14 9.01 15.49 -4.37
C LEU A 14 7.60 15.05 -4.04
N MET A 15 6.91 14.51 -5.03
CA MET A 15 5.62 13.84 -4.84
C MET A 15 5.77 12.36 -5.21
N ILE A 16 5.22 11.49 -4.35
CA ILE A 16 5.22 10.04 -4.58
C ILE A 16 3.77 9.63 -4.73
N GLN A 17 3.46 8.92 -5.82
CA GLN A 17 2.12 8.40 -6.10
C GLN A 17 2.18 6.88 -6.23
N LEU A 18 1.22 6.19 -5.65
CA LEU A 18 0.97 4.77 -5.88
C LEU A 18 -0.37 4.63 -6.59
N HIS A 19 -0.39 3.80 -7.64
CA HIS A 19 -1.55 3.63 -8.54
C HIS A 19 -2.03 4.95 -9.16
N PRO A 20 -1.13 5.74 -9.78
CA PRO A 20 -1.53 7.00 -10.38
C PRO A 20 -2.55 6.78 -11.50
N ASP A 21 -3.53 7.68 -11.59
CA ASP A 21 -4.61 7.64 -12.59
C ASP A 21 -5.59 6.46 -12.38
N GLU A 22 -5.56 5.83 -11.20
CA GLU A 22 -6.49 4.77 -10.79
C GLU A 22 -7.43 5.23 -9.66
N PRO A 23 -8.60 4.60 -9.46
CA PRO A 23 -9.56 5.00 -8.43
C PRO A 23 -9.03 4.90 -6.99
N ASP A 24 -8.05 4.02 -6.75
CA ASP A 24 -7.38 3.76 -5.47
C ASP A 24 -6.01 4.44 -5.36
N GLU A 25 -5.81 5.56 -6.07
CA GLU A 25 -4.57 6.34 -6.01
C GLU A 25 -4.25 6.82 -4.59
N PHE A 26 -2.99 6.64 -4.18
CA PHE A 26 -2.43 7.24 -2.98
C PHE A 26 -1.32 8.22 -3.36
N THR A 27 -1.39 9.42 -2.81
CA THR A 27 -0.37 10.45 -2.99
C THR A 27 0.24 10.83 -1.65
N TRP A 28 1.56 10.77 -1.56
CA TRP A 28 2.34 11.36 -0.47
C TRP A 28 2.94 12.68 -0.95
N TRP A 29 2.57 13.74 -0.25
CA TRP A 29 3.07 15.09 -0.46
C TRP A 29 4.41 15.27 0.23
N PRO A 30 5.19 16.32 -0.13
CA PRO A 30 6.45 16.58 0.54
C PRO A 30 6.33 16.84 2.05
N THR A 31 5.14 17.17 2.54
CA THR A 31 4.84 17.31 3.98
C THR A 31 4.68 15.97 4.70
N ASP A 32 4.36 14.90 3.98
CA ASP A 32 4.16 13.56 4.52
C ASP A 32 5.49 12.80 4.67
N LEU A 33 6.53 13.27 3.97
CA LEU A 33 7.87 12.70 3.98
C LEU A 33 8.64 13.18 5.22
N THR A 34 8.60 12.37 6.27
CA THR A 34 9.35 12.66 7.50
C THR A 34 10.85 12.57 7.22
N PRO A 35 11.64 13.60 7.57
CA PRO A 35 13.09 13.57 7.42
C PRO A 35 13.71 12.32 8.04
N ASP A 36 14.76 11.82 7.39
CA ASP A 36 15.55 10.68 7.83
C ASP A 36 14.78 9.36 8.06
N THR A 37 13.53 9.30 7.60
CA THR A 37 12.62 8.17 7.81
C THR A 37 12.18 7.61 6.46
N PRO A 38 12.32 6.29 6.21
CA PRO A 38 11.75 5.65 5.04
C PRO A 38 10.23 5.84 4.98
N LEU A 39 9.70 6.01 3.77
CA LEU A 39 8.25 5.97 3.56
C LEU A 39 7.78 4.52 3.57
N ASP A 40 6.92 4.17 4.54
CA ASP A 40 6.25 2.87 4.54
C ASP A 40 4.97 2.94 3.69
N ILE A 41 4.95 2.18 2.60
CA ILE A 41 3.82 2.09 1.67
C ILE A 41 3.05 0.76 1.80
N THR A 42 3.41 -0.10 2.75
CA THR A 42 2.93 -1.49 2.85
C THR A 42 1.40 -1.58 2.87
N ALA A 43 0.74 -0.66 3.59
CA ALA A 43 -0.72 -0.63 3.70
C ALA A 43 -1.45 -0.25 2.39
N SER A 44 -0.75 0.39 1.45
CA SER A 44 -1.30 0.82 0.16
C SER A 44 -1.00 -0.17 -0.96
N ILE A 45 -0.17 -1.20 -0.71
CA ILE A 45 0.13 -2.25 -1.70
C ILE A 45 -1.07 -3.17 -1.87
N ARG A 46 -1.41 -3.46 -3.13
CA ARG A 46 -2.47 -4.42 -3.49
C ARG A 46 -1.93 -5.68 -4.15
N ALA A 47 -2.77 -6.70 -4.22
CA ALA A 47 -2.45 -7.91 -4.98
C ALA A 47 -2.31 -7.60 -6.47
N GLY A 48 -1.24 -8.09 -7.08
CA GLY A 48 -0.95 -7.88 -8.50
C GLY A 48 0.03 -6.74 -8.76
N GLU A 49 -0.17 -6.02 -9.88
CA GLU A 49 0.72 -4.95 -10.30
C GLU A 49 0.50 -3.68 -9.47
N ASN A 50 1.60 -3.14 -8.95
CA ASN A 50 1.66 -1.88 -8.22
C ASN A 50 2.52 -0.88 -9.01
N ARG A 51 1.99 0.32 -9.23
CA ARG A 51 2.64 1.36 -10.03
C ARG A 51 3.04 2.51 -9.13
N LEU A 52 4.34 2.68 -8.91
CA LEU A 52 4.89 3.80 -8.17
C LEU A 52 5.38 4.88 -9.15
N ARG A 53 4.91 6.10 -9.01
CA ARG A 53 5.39 7.28 -9.75
C ARG A 53 6.07 8.23 -8.79
N ILE A 54 7.27 8.65 -9.15
CA ILE A 54 8.05 9.65 -8.40
C ILE A 54 8.11 10.90 -9.29
N VAL A 55 7.51 11.99 -8.82
CA VAL A 55 7.48 13.27 -9.54
C VAL A 55 8.45 14.22 -8.87
N GLN A 56 9.48 14.60 -9.63
CA GLN A 56 10.51 15.55 -9.22
C GLN A 56 10.14 16.91 -9.82
N LEU A 57 10.03 17.94 -8.99
CA LEU A 57 9.74 19.33 -9.42
C LEU A 57 11.00 20.21 -9.46
N ASP A 58 12.17 19.66 -9.10
CA ASP A 58 13.49 20.28 -9.22
C ASP A 58 14.57 19.20 -9.41
N GLY A 59 15.82 19.60 -9.67
CA GLY A 59 16.96 18.71 -9.85
C GLY A 59 17.24 17.85 -8.62
N MET A 60 17.30 16.53 -8.82
CA MET A 60 17.60 15.53 -7.78
C MET A 60 18.71 14.56 -8.23
N SER A 61 19.71 15.06 -8.94
CA SER A 61 20.81 14.26 -9.48
C SER A 61 21.72 13.64 -8.41
N ASP A 62 21.62 14.10 -7.17
CA ASP A 62 22.34 13.61 -6.00
C ASP A 62 21.55 12.54 -5.21
N CYS A 63 20.31 12.27 -5.60
CA CYS A 63 19.41 11.36 -4.89
C CYS A 63 19.25 10.03 -5.62
N VAL A 64 19.10 8.94 -4.84
CA VAL A 64 18.73 7.61 -5.36
C VAL A 64 17.49 7.14 -4.60
N PHE A 65 16.46 6.75 -5.35
CA PHE A 65 15.25 6.16 -4.80
C PHE A 65 15.37 4.64 -4.80
N VAL A 66 15.18 4.03 -3.64
CA VAL A 66 15.26 2.58 -3.46
C VAL A 66 13.91 2.08 -2.94
N LEU A 67 13.28 1.18 -3.69
CA LEU A 67 12.15 0.41 -3.20
C LEU A 67 12.69 -0.86 -2.55
N HIS A 68 12.27 -1.11 -1.31
CA HIS A 68 12.72 -2.24 -0.53
C HIS A 68 11.54 -3.08 -0.04
N ALA A 69 11.60 -4.39 -0.28
CA ALA A 69 10.63 -5.36 0.23
C ALA A 69 11.30 -6.23 1.30
N GLY A 70 10.82 -6.13 2.53
CA GLY A 70 11.28 -6.96 3.65
C GLY A 70 10.52 -8.29 3.71
N TYR A 71 11.16 -9.30 4.29
CA TYR A 71 10.42 -10.48 4.72
C TYR A 71 9.51 -10.08 5.88
N PRO A 72 8.20 -10.40 5.84
CA PRO A 72 7.29 -10.05 6.91
C PRO A 72 7.70 -10.76 8.20
N ASP A 73 7.57 -10.08 9.33
CA ASP A 73 7.78 -10.71 10.63
C ASP A 73 6.65 -11.70 10.99
N GLU A 74 6.84 -12.48 12.05
CA GLU A 74 5.86 -13.48 12.47
C GLU A 74 4.47 -12.90 12.77
N GLN A 75 4.39 -11.66 13.27
CA GLN A 75 3.12 -11.00 13.57
C GLN A 75 2.41 -10.61 12.28
N GLN A 76 3.14 -10.08 11.30
CA GLN A 76 2.64 -9.74 9.98
C GLN A 76 2.18 -11.00 9.23
N ILE A 77 2.95 -12.09 9.29
CA ILE A 77 2.54 -13.39 8.72
C ILE A 77 1.24 -13.88 9.33
N LYS A 78 1.12 -13.82 10.66
CA LYS A 78 -0.08 -14.25 11.38
C LYS A 78 -1.29 -13.39 11.03
N ALA A 79 -1.13 -12.07 10.96
CA ALA A 79 -2.20 -11.15 10.57
C ALA A 79 -2.73 -11.45 9.16
N VAL A 80 -1.83 -11.72 8.20
CA VAL A 80 -2.21 -12.13 6.83
C VAL A 80 -2.91 -13.48 6.83
N ALA A 81 -2.44 -14.45 7.60
CA ALA A 81 -3.08 -15.77 7.71
C ALA A 81 -4.50 -15.69 8.31
N ASP A 82 -4.68 -14.88 9.36
CA ASP A 82 -5.98 -14.65 9.99
C ASP A 82 -6.94 -13.88 9.06
N HIS A 83 -6.45 -12.90 8.29
CA HIS A 83 -7.26 -12.21 7.28
C HIS A 83 -7.73 -13.19 6.21
N ARG A 84 -6.82 -14.00 5.66
CA ARG A 84 -7.15 -15.00 4.64
C ARG A 84 -8.18 -16.02 5.14
N ARG A 85 -8.09 -16.45 6.41
CA ARG A 85 -9.09 -17.34 7.01
C ARG A 85 -10.47 -16.70 7.01
N ARG A 86 -10.58 -15.45 7.47
CA ARG A 86 -11.85 -14.70 7.49
C ARG A 86 -12.44 -14.52 6.09
N ASP A 87 -11.62 -14.23 5.09
CA ASP A 87 -12.08 -14.08 3.70
C ASP A 87 -12.65 -15.39 3.15
N VAL A 88 -12.01 -16.52 3.45
CA VAL A 88 -12.50 -17.85 3.04
C VAL A 88 -13.80 -18.20 3.75
N GLU A 89 -13.88 -17.98 5.07
CA GLU A 89 -15.11 -18.21 5.86
C GLU A 89 -16.27 -17.36 5.35
N TRP A 90 -16.02 -16.08 5.08
CA TRP A 90 -16.99 -15.16 4.49
C TRP A 90 -17.46 -15.63 3.11
N ASN A 91 -16.52 -15.96 2.21
CA ASN A 91 -16.87 -16.45 0.88
C ASN A 91 -17.69 -17.74 0.94
N GLN A 92 -17.36 -18.68 1.84
CA GLN A 92 -18.15 -19.90 2.03
C GLN A 92 -19.56 -19.59 2.57
N MET A 93 -19.69 -18.64 3.48
CA MET A 93 -20.98 -18.20 4.00
C MET A 93 -21.84 -17.58 2.89
N VAL A 94 -21.29 -16.67 2.09
CA VAL A 94 -21.99 -16.03 0.97
C VAL A 94 -22.44 -17.08 -0.06
N VAL A 95 -21.59 -18.04 -0.43
CA VAL A 95 -21.96 -19.14 -1.32
C VAL A 95 -23.09 -20.00 -0.73
N ARG A 96 -23.05 -20.31 0.56
CA ARG A 96 -24.14 -21.06 1.22
C ARG A 96 -25.45 -20.30 1.25
N MET A 97 -25.42 -18.97 1.38
CA MET A 97 -26.61 -18.13 1.40
C MET A 97 -27.21 -17.95 0.00
N SER A 98 -26.37 -17.75 -1.02
CA SER A 98 -26.83 -17.60 -2.42
C SER A 98 -27.47 -18.89 -2.98
N LEU A 99 -27.03 -20.06 -2.51
CA LEU A 99 -27.64 -21.34 -2.85
C LEU A 99 -29.01 -21.59 -2.17
N ARG A 100 -29.40 -20.77 -1.17
CA ARG A 100 -30.59 -21.03 -0.34
C ARG A 100 -31.79 -20.09 -0.58
N SER A 101 -31.65 -18.90 -1.18
CA SER A 101 -32.76 -18.06 -1.67
C SER A 101 -32.24 -16.79 -2.37
N GLY A 102 -33.10 -16.18 -3.20
CA GLY A 102 -32.80 -15.05 -4.09
C GLY A 102 -32.26 -13.76 -3.44
N THR A 103 -31.68 -12.95 -4.33
CA THR A 103 -31.15 -11.58 -4.17
C THR A 103 -30.55 -11.22 -2.80
N ILE A 104 -29.21 -11.25 -2.73
CA ILE A 104 -28.43 -10.68 -1.64
C ILE A 104 -28.25 -9.18 -1.90
N VAL A 105 -28.80 -8.32 -1.04
CA VAL A 105 -28.54 -6.88 -1.03
C VAL A 105 -27.44 -6.59 -0.02
N PHE A 106 -26.34 -6.00 -0.47
CA PHE A 106 -25.25 -5.57 0.38
C PHE A 106 -25.54 -4.16 0.93
N PRO A 107 -25.40 -3.90 2.24
CA PRO A 107 -25.41 -2.55 2.75
C PRO A 107 -24.14 -1.82 2.28
N ASN A 108 -24.30 -0.65 1.67
CA ASN A 108 -23.18 0.22 1.29
C ASN A 108 -22.31 0.49 2.54
N ALA A 109 -21.04 0.13 2.46
CA ALA A 109 -20.04 0.55 3.43
C ALA A 109 -19.78 2.05 3.22
N LEU A 110 -20.09 2.84 4.25
CA LEU A 110 -19.61 4.21 4.45
C LEU A 110 -18.43 4.16 5.44
#